data_AF-A0A382BY41-F1
#
_entry.id   AF-A0A382BY41-F1
#
_cell.length_a   1.000
_cell.length_b   1.000
_cell.length_c   1.000
_cell.angle_alpha   90.00
_cell.angle_beta   90.00
_cell.angle_gamma   90.00
#
_symmetry.space_group_name_H-M   'P 1'
#
loop_
_entity.id
_entity.type
_entity.pdbx_description
1 polymer ?
#
loop_
_entity_poly.entity_id
_entity_poly.type
_entity_poly.pdbx_seq_one_letter_code
_entity_poly.pdbx_strand_id
1 'polypeptide(L)'
;MKKKFRLEFDSLGTKKIDSTKLWGAQTQRSLENFRISNEKMPKEIIIALGYQKKAAALANIKIGKLNSKIGNAIIDACNQIIKLKLIDDFPLSIWQTGSGTQTNMNANEV
;
A
#
# COMPACT_ATOMS: atom_id res chain seq x y z
N MET A 1 -5.06 -17.84 19.60
CA MET A 1 -6.24 -17.47 18.77
C MET A 1 -6.02 -17.95 17.33
N LYS A 2 -7.03 -18.51 16.65
CA LYS A 2 -6.90 -18.90 15.22
C LYS A 2 -6.66 -17.64 14.38
N LYS A 3 -5.61 -17.63 13.54
CA LYS A 3 -5.40 -16.57 12.54
C LYS A 3 -6.62 -16.49 11.62
N LYS A 4 -7.26 -15.32 11.60
CA LYS A 4 -8.34 -15.01 10.66
C LYS A 4 -7.71 -14.46 9.38
N PHE A 5 -8.31 -14.79 8.25
CA PHE A 5 -7.82 -14.38 6.95
C PHE A 5 -8.95 -13.76 6.14
N ARG A 6 -8.62 -12.78 5.31
CA ARG A 6 -9.48 -12.28 4.23
C ARG A 6 -8.97 -12.75 2.88
N LEU A 7 -9.87 -12.78 1.91
CA LEU A 7 -9.55 -13.09 0.52
C LEU A 7 -9.56 -11.78 -0.26
N GLU A 8 -8.49 -11.51 -0.97
CA GLU A 8 -8.39 -10.42 -1.94
C GLU A 8 -8.20 -10.96 -3.34
N PHE A 9 -8.54 -10.16 -4.34
CA PHE A 9 -8.48 -10.57 -5.74
C PHE A 9 -7.73 -9.53 -6.58
N ASP A 10 -6.86 -10.02 -7.46
CA ASP A 10 -6.30 -9.27 -8.59
C ASP A 10 -6.55 -10.06 -9.90
N SER A 11 -6.09 -9.55 -11.04
CA SER A 11 -6.28 -10.21 -12.34
C SER A 11 -5.64 -11.61 -12.44
N LEU A 12 -4.75 -11.98 -11.52
CA LEU A 12 -4.08 -13.27 -11.43
C LEU A 12 -4.75 -14.19 -10.39
N GLY A 13 -5.93 -13.83 -9.89
CA GLY A 13 -6.73 -14.62 -8.99
C GLY A 13 -6.62 -14.23 -7.51
N THR A 14 -7.11 -15.11 -6.65
CA THR A 14 -7.30 -14.84 -5.22
C THR A 14 -6.03 -15.02 -4.40
N LYS A 15 -5.83 -14.14 -3.42
CA LYS A 15 -4.81 -14.25 -2.36
C LYS A 15 -5.43 -14.24 -0.97
N LYS A 16 -4.86 -15.04 -0.08
CA LYS A 16 -5.28 -15.14 1.33
C LYS A 16 -4.34 -14.28 2.18
N ILE A 17 -4.91 -13.28 2.85
CA ILE A 17 -4.15 -12.27 3.61
C ILE A 17 -4.61 -12.31 5.06
N ASP A 18 -3.67 -12.13 6.00
CA ASP A 18 -4.02 -12.02 7.42
C ASP A 18 -5.00 -10.85 7.61
N SER A 19 -6.12 -11.11 8.30
CA SER A 19 -7.19 -10.12 8.48
C SER A 19 -6.76 -8.87 9.23
N THR A 20 -5.63 -8.89 9.95
CA THR A 20 -5.11 -7.72 10.66
C THR A 20 -4.25 -6.81 9.79
N LYS A 21 -3.98 -7.18 8.54
CA LYS A 21 -3.16 -6.41 7.61
C LYS A 21 -4.03 -5.58 6.69
N LEU A 22 -3.50 -4.45 6.23
CA LEU A 22 -4.22 -3.52 5.36
C LEU A 22 -3.96 -3.76 3.86
N TRP A 23 -2.80 -4.30 3.48
CA TRP A 23 -2.40 -4.46 2.08
C TRP A 23 -3.24 -5.47 1.26
N GLY A 24 -3.21 -5.39 -0.07
CA GLY A 24 -4.08 -6.18 -0.95
C GLY A 24 -3.39 -7.37 -1.62
N ALA A 25 -4.07 -7.90 -2.65
CA ALA A 25 -3.61 -9.07 -3.38
C ALA A 25 -2.25 -8.87 -4.06
N GLN A 26 -1.98 -7.68 -4.60
CA GLN A 26 -0.73 -7.44 -5.32
C GLN A 26 0.46 -7.37 -4.37
N THR A 27 0.31 -6.73 -3.21
CA THR A 27 1.34 -6.73 -2.16
C THR A 27 1.57 -8.15 -1.65
N GLN A 28 0.52 -8.91 -1.37
CA GLN A 28 0.64 -10.29 -0.91
C GLN A 28 1.37 -11.17 -1.94
N ARG A 29 1.04 -11.02 -3.22
CA ARG A 29 1.68 -11.74 -4.31
C ARG A 29 3.15 -11.35 -4.47
N SER A 30 3.47 -10.06 -4.34
CA SER A 30 4.85 -9.58 -4.37
C SER A 30 5.68 -10.15 -3.22
N LEU A 31 5.12 -10.18 -2.00
CA LEU A 31 5.76 -10.77 -0.82
C LEU A 31 6.06 -12.27 -1.00
N GLU A 32 5.22 -12.99 -1.75
CA GLU A 32 5.43 -14.40 -2.06
C GLU A 32 6.47 -14.62 -3.16
N ASN A 33 6.50 -13.75 -4.18
CA ASN A 33 7.38 -13.88 -5.34
C ASN A 33 8.81 -13.36 -5.09
N PHE A 34 8.96 -12.29 -4.30
CA PHE A 34 10.22 -11.59 -4.09
C PHE A 34 10.75 -11.80 -2.66
N ARG A 35 11.03 -13.06 -2.31
CA ARG A 35 11.59 -13.45 -1.01
C ARG A 35 13.12 -13.37 -1.03
N ILE A 36 13.63 -12.16 -1.27
CA ILE A 36 15.07 -11.88 -1.44
C ILE A 36 15.51 -10.90 -0.36
N SER A 37 16.50 -11.30 0.46
CA SER A 37 16.99 -10.55 1.62
C SER A 37 15.91 -10.28 2.69
N ASN A 38 16.31 -9.64 3.78
CA ASN A 38 15.42 -9.10 4.82
C ASN A 38 15.34 -7.56 4.79
N GLU A 39 16.04 -6.93 3.85
CA GLU A 39 16.03 -5.48 3.67
C GLU A 39 14.70 -5.01 3.10
N LYS A 40 14.01 -4.15 3.84
CA LYS A 40 12.72 -3.58 3.45
C LYS A 40 12.90 -2.20 2.84
N MET A 41 11.85 -1.73 2.17
CA MET A 41 11.83 -0.36 1.67
C MET A 41 12.17 0.67 2.77
N PRO A 42 13.08 1.63 2.48
CA PRO A 42 13.40 2.69 3.44
C PRO A 42 12.15 3.49 3.83
N LYS A 43 12.10 3.93 5.09
CA LYS A 43 10.95 4.68 5.64
C LYS A 43 10.69 5.96 4.86
N GLU A 44 11.75 6.58 4.37
CA GLU A 44 11.75 7.81 3.58
C GLU A 44 10.98 7.62 2.27
N ILE A 45 11.09 6.46 1.63
CA ILE A 45 10.33 6.12 0.41
C ILE A 45 8.85 5.95 0.74
N ILE A 46 8.51 5.31 1.86
CA ILE A 46 7.12 5.15 2.31
C ILE A 46 6.49 6.51 2.62
N ILE A 47 7.22 7.39 3.32
CA ILE A 47 6.79 8.77 3.58
C ILE A 47 6.57 9.53 2.27
N ALA A 48 7.51 9.43 1.33
CA ALA A 48 7.42 10.09 0.03
C ALA A 48 6.19 9.62 -0.76
N LEU A 49 5.90 8.31 -0.76
CA LEU A 49 4.68 7.76 -1.37
C LEU A 49 3.43 8.30 -0.69
N GLY A 50 3.41 8.40 0.65
CA GLY A 50 2.31 9.03 1.38
C GLY A 50 2.04 10.47 0.93
N TYR A 51 3.10 11.28 0.78
CA TYR A 51 2.98 12.64 0.23
C TYR A 51 2.49 12.64 -1.22
N GLN A 52 3.02 11.77 -2.07
CA GLN A 52 2.63 11.65 -3.47
C GLN A 52 1.14 11.31 -3.61
N LYS A 53 0.63 10.31 -2.87
CA LYS A 53 -0.78 9.91 -2.89
C LYS A 53 -1.69 11.01 -2.35
N LYS A 54 -1.29 11.70 -1.27
CA LYS A 54 -2.01 12.85 -0.73
C LYS A 54 -2.11 13.99 -1.76
N ALA A 55 -1.01 14.33 -2.42
CA ALA A 55 -0.98 15.37 -3.43
C ALA A 55 -1.89 15.01 -4.63
N ALA A 56 -1.85 13.76 -5.08
CA ALA A 56 -2.70 13.26 -6.15
C ALA A 56 -4.20 13.31 -5.77
N ALA A 57 -4.56 12.93 -4.54
CA ALA A 57 -5.93 13.01 -4.05
C ALA A 57 -6.43 14.47 -4.01
N LEU A 58 -5.64 15.39 -3.45
CA LEU A 58 -5.96 16.83 -3.40
C LEU A 58 -6.15 17.41 -4.80
N ALA A 59 -5.24 17.09 -5.73
CA ALA A 59 -5.33 17.54 -7.11
C ALA A 59 -6.61 17.01 -7.79
N ASN A 60 -6.92 15.73 -7.62
CA ASN A 60 -8.11 15.11 -8.22
C ASN A 60 -9.43 15.63 -7.63
N ILE A 61 -9.47 15.98 -6.34
CA ILE A 61 -10.62 16.69 -5.75
C ILE A 61 -10.77 18.05 -6.42
N LYS A 62 -9.67 18.81 -6.53
CA LYS A 62 -9.69 20.18 -7.09
C LYS A 62 -10.21 20.24 -8.53
N ILE A 63 -9.89 19.24 -9.34
CA ILE A 63 -10.37 19.16 -10.75
C ILE A 63 -11.66 18.36 -10.91
N GLY A 64 -12.33 17.97 -9.82
CA GLY A 64 -13.60 17.25 -9.84
C GLY A 64 -13.52 15.80 -10.33
N LYS A 65 -12.33 15.19 -10.36
CA LYS A 65 -12.11 13.78 -10.75
C LYS A 65 -12.22 12.81 -9.59
N LEU A 66 -12.26 13.31 -8.35
CA LEU A 66 -12.43 12.51 -7.15
C LEU A 66 -13.47 13.14 -6.23
N ASN A 67 -14.45 12.33 -5.81
CA ASN A 67 -15.44 12.77 -4.84
C ASN A 67 -14.76 13.17 -3.52
N SER A 68 -15.11 14.34 -2.98
CA SER A 68 -14.44 14.91 -1.79
C SER A 68 -14.53 14.01 -0.55
N LYS A 69 -15.61 13.25 -0.36
CA LYS A 69 -15.73 12.33 0.79
C LYS A 69 -14.69 11.21 0.71
N ILE A 70 -14.56 10.59 -0.47
CA ILE A 70 -13.56 9.53 -0.72
C ILE A 70 -12.15 10.13 -0.65
N GLY A 71 -11.94 11.28 -1.30
CA GLY A 71 -10.65 11.94 -1.32
C GLY A 71 -10.15 12.36 0.06
N ASN A 72 -11.03 12.85 0.94
CA ASN A 72 -10.67 13.17 2.32
C ASN A 72 -10.27 11.92 3.12
N ALA A 73 -10.98 10.80 2.95
CA ALA A 73 -10.59 9.54 3.59
C ALA A 73 -9.21 9.06 3.11
N ILE A 74 -8.91 9.18 1.81
CA ILE A 74 -7.58 8.88 1.25
C ILE A 74 -6.52 9.82 1.85
N ILE A 75 -6.80 11.12 1.96
CA ILE A 75 -5.87 12.10 2.56
C ILE A 75 -5.58 11.72 4.02
N ASP A 76 -6.57 11.29 4.78
CA ASP A 76 -6.40 10.85 6.16
C ASP A 76 -5.55 9.58 6.27
N ALA A 77 -5.76 8.58 5.40
CA ALA A 77 -4.89 7.41 5.31
C ALA A 77 -3.44 7.80 4.94
N CYS A 78 -3.26 8.68 3.95
CA CYS A 78 -1.94 9.19 3.57
C CYS A 78 -1.24 9.89 4.75
N ASN A 79 -1.97 10.67 5.55
CA ASN A 79 -1.42 11.32 6.75
C ASN A 79 -0.93 10.28 7.79
N GLN A 80 -1.58 9.12 7.89
CA GLN A 80 -1.11 8.02 8.76
C GLN A 80 0.16 7.36 8.22
N ILE A 81 0.26 7.19 6.89
CA ILE A 81 1.47 6.70 6.21
C ILE A 81 2.65 7.66 6.42
N ILE A 82 2.45 8.96 6.20
CA ILE A 82 3.47 10.00 6.38
C ILE A 82 3.98 10.03 7.83
N LYS A 83 3.09 9.80 8.81
CA LYS A 83 3.42 9.69 10.23
C LYS A 83 3.97 8.32 10.63
N LEU A 84 4.21 7.43 9.67
CA LEU A 84 4.69 6.06 9.86
C LEU A 84 3.82 5.19 10.78
N LYS A 85 2.54 5.54 10.97
CA LYS A 85 1.62 4.78 11.83
C LYS A 85 1.27 3.40 11.25
N LEU A 86 1.42 3.24 9.93
CA LEU A 86 1.07 2.03 9.18
C LEU A 86 2.31 1.31 8.64
N ILE A 87 3.49 1.57 9.20
CA ILE A 87 4.77 1.02 8.67
C ILE A 87 4.79 -0.51 8.61
N ASP A 88 4.07 -1.18 9.52
CA ASP A 88 3.95 -2.64 9.57
C ASP A 88 3.08 -3.23 8.44
N ASP A 89 2.44 -2.38 7.64
CA ASP A 89 1.67 -2.72 6.44
C ASP A 89 2.45 -2.48 5.14
N PHE A 90 3.75 -2.17 5.23
CA PHE A 90 4.68 -2.09 4.10
C PHE A 90 5.75 -3.20 4.17
N PRO A 91 5.39 -4.47 3.88
CA PRO A 91 6.27 -5.61 4.12
C PRO A 91 7.32 -5.86 3.02
N LEU A 92 7.24 -5.14 1.90
CA LEU A 92 8.00 -5.48 0.70
C LEU A 92 9.50 -5.19 0.83
N SER A 93 10.27 -6.10 0.22
CA SER A 93 11.73 -6.00 0.11
C SER A 93 12.14 -4.89 -0.88
N ILE A 94 13.35 -4.36 -0.72
CA ILE A 94 13.99 -3.49 -1.72
C ILE A 94 14.18 -4.27 -3.04
N TRP A 95 14.41 -5.57 -2.94
CA TRP A 95 14.71 -6.49 -4.04
C TRP A 95 13.45 -6.97 -4.74
N GLN A 96 12.76 -6.06 -5.42
CA GLN A 96 11.53 -6.29 -6.19
C GLN A 96 11.71 -5.87 -7.66
N THR A 97 10.63 -5.55 -8.39
CA THR A 97 10.78 -5.00 -9.75
C THR A 97 11.57 -3.69 -9.75
N GLY A 98 12.39 -3.48 -10.79
CA GLY A 98 13.22 -2.28 -10.92
C GLY A 98 12.42 -0.98 -11.10
N SER A 99 11.15 -1.05 -11.49
CA SER A 99 10.28 0.13 -11.60
C SER A 99 9.65 0.58 -10.28
N GLY A 100 9.76 -0.22 -9.21
CA GLY A 100 9.10 0.07 -7.93
C GLY A 100 7.57 -0.11 -7.93
N THR A 101 7.00 -0.76 -8.95
CA THR A 101 5.54 -0.89 -9.11
C THR A 101 4.87 -1.56 -7.90
N GLN A 102 5.49 -2.58 -7.30
CA GLN A 102 4.85 -3.26 -6.16
C GLN A 102 4.80 -2.40 -4.90
N THR A 103 5.83 -1.60 -4.59
CA THR A 103 5.75 -0.62 -3.49
C THR A 103 4.72 0.47 -3.76
N ASN A 104 4.60 0.94 -5.02
CA ASN A 104 3.54 1.88 -5.38
C ASN A 104 2.13 1.27 -5.19
N MET A 105 1.95 -0.01 -5.55
CA MET A 105 0.69 -0.71 -5.31
C MET A 105 0.45 -1.00 -3.83
N ASN A 106 1.49 -1.29 -3.05
CA ASN A 106 1.38 -1.42 -1.60
C ASN A 106 0.83 -0.14 -0.95
N ALA A 107 1.28 1.03 -1.39
CA ALA A 107 0.72 2.31 -0.94
C ALA A 107 -0.67 2.65 -1.50
N ASN A 108 -1.13 1.96 -2.56
CA ASN A 108 -2.50 2.10 -3.05
C ASN A 108 -3.48 1.20 -2.29
N GLU A 109 -3.01 0.01 -1.90
CA GLU A 109 -3.83 -0.98 -1.22
C GLU A 109 -3.96 -0.72 0.29
N VAL A 110 -2.92 -0.17 0.92
CA VAL A 110 -2.91 0.30 2.32
C VAL A 110 -3.54 1.69 2.40
#